data_AF-A0A7S0XE84-F1
#
_entry.id   AF-A0A7S0XE84-F1
#
_cell.length_a   1.000
_cell.length_b   1.000
_cell.length_c   1.000
_cell.angle_alpha   90.00
_cell.angle_beta   90.00
_cell.angle_gamma   90.00
#
_symmetry.space_group_name_H-M   'P 1'
#
loop_
_entity.id
_entity.type
_entity.pdbx_description
1 polymer ?
#
loop_
_entity_poly.entity_id
_entity_poly.type
_entity_poly.pdbx_seq_one_letter_code
_entity_poly.pdbx_strand_id
1 'polypeptide(L)'
;TGLGDFVAAFASTNLGDVSPNTAGPKCIDTGLPCDGTTSSCNGKCEQCIAFGPGTNGDIFESTQLIGQQQYEFALQLMNEANEMINSEDISYRHSFIQMSQLNVTIVENGKLVEKSLCSAAMGYSFAAGTTDGPGMFNFTQGTTSGNMFWDKVRD
;
A
#
# COMPACT_ATOMS: atom_id res chain seq x y z
N THR A 1 -15.86 -5.44 24.06
CA THR A 1 -15.21 -4.38 24.85
C THR A 1 -14.02 -5.00 25.57
N GLY A 2 -12.88 -4.30 25.63
CA GLY A 2 -11.68 -4.80 26.33
C GLY A 2 -11.91 -4.87 27.84
N LEU A 3 -11.27 -5.84 28.52
CA LEU A 3 -11.48 -6.12 29.95
C LEU A 3 -10.38 -5.53 30.87
N GLY A 4 -9.36 -4.86 30.33
CA GLY A 4 -8.22 -4.33 31.10
C GLY A 4 -7.96 -2.84 30.88
N ASP A 5 -7.24 -2.23 31.82
CA ASP A 5 -6.93 -0.79 31.84
C ASP A 5 -5.89 -0.38 30.79
N PHE A 6 -5.10 -1.34 30.30
CA PHE A 6 -4.07 -1.10 29.31
C PHE A 6 -4.67 -0.99 27.90
N VAL A 7 -4.29 0.07 27.17
CA VAL A 7 -4.68 0.32 25.78
C VAL A 7 -3.42 0.43 24.94
N ALA A 8 -3.31 -0.39 23.90
CA ALA A 8 -2.27 -0.31 22.87
C ALA A 8 -2.91 -0.12 21.49
N ALA A 9 -2.33 0.77 20.70
CA ALA A 9 -2.77 1.06 19.35
C ALA A 9 -1.58 1.06 18.39
N PHE A 10 -1.71 0.37 17.26
CA PHE A 10 -0.77 0.42 16.14
C PHE A 10 -1.35 1.35 15.08
N ALA A 11 -0.68 2.48 14.86
CA ALA A 11 -1.14 3.50 13.91
C ALA A 11 -0.52 3.26 12.52
N SER A 12 -1.34 3.41 11.47
CA SER A 12 -0.87 3.39 10.08
C SER A 12 0.00 4.62 9.78
N THR A 13 1.03 4.43 8.96
CA THR A 13 1.91 5.50 8.46
C THR A 13 1.89 5.53 6.92
N ASN A 14 3.05 5.50 6.26
CA ASN A 14 3.24 5.49 4.81
C ASN A 14 3.34 4.05 4.27
N LEU A 15 2.20 3.35 4.25
CA LEU A 15 2.11 1.92 3.91
C LEU A 15 1.60 1.62 2.48
N GLY A 16 1.69 2.60 1.57
CA GLY A 16 1.09 2.49 0.23
C GLY A 16 1.71 1.42 -0.67
N ASP A 17 3.00 1.12 -0.48
CA ASP A 17 3.81 0.18 -1.26
C ASP A 17 4.52 -0.86 -0.37
N VAL A 18 4.03 -1.05 0.86
CA VAL A 18 4.61 -1.98 1.84
C VAL A 18 3.66 -3.17 2.03
N SER A 19 4.19 -4.37 1.80
CA SER A 19 3.44 -5.63 1.97
C SER A 19 3.90 -6.40 3.21
N PRO A 20 2.97 -7.01 3.99
CA PRO A 20 3.31 -7.97 5.04
C PRO A 20 3.66 -9.36 4.49
N ASN A 21 3.46 -9.60 3.19
CA ASN A 21 3.72 -10.87 2.52
C ASN A 21 5.20 -11.01 2.15
N THR A 22 6.03 -11.26 3.17
CA THR A 22 7.50 -11.20 3.08
C THR A 22 8.16 -12.33 2.27
N ALA A 23 7.43 -13.38 1.90
CA ALA A 23 7.96 -14.44 1.02
C ALA A 23 7.98 -14.05 -0.47
N GLY A 24 7.39 -12.89 -0.80
CA GLY A 24 7.39 -12.31 -2.14
C GLY A 24 6.39 -12.96 -3.12
N PRO A 25 6.17 -12.32 -4.27
CA PRO A 25 5.16 -12.72 -5.25
C PRO A 25 5.60 -13.90 -6.12
N LYS A 26 4.71 -14.89 -6.24
CA LYS A 26 4.92 -16.11 -7.04
C LYS A 26 3.69 -16.46 -7.86
N CYS A 27 3.92 -17.14 -8.97
CA CYS A 27 2.89 -17.72 -9.80
C CYS A 27 2.29 -18.96 -9.13
N ILE A 28 1.00 -18.93 -8.83
CA ILE A 28 0.32 -20.02 -8.10
C ILE A 28 0.30 -21.36 -8.85
N ASP A 29 0.45 -21.34 -10.17
CA ASP A 29 0.41 -22.52 -11.03
C ASP A 29 1.79 -23.20 -11.18
N THR A 30 2.86 -22.42 -11.19
CA THR A 30 4.23 -22.89 -11.48
C THR A 30 5.18 -22.79 -10.28
N GLY A 31 4.85 -21.98 -9.28
CA GLY A 31 5.73 -21.66 -8.15
C GLY A 31 6.90 -20.72 -8.48
N LEU A 32 7.02 -20.29 -9.74
CA LEU A 32 8.08 -19.39 -10.19
C LEU A 32 7.81 -17.94 -9.73
N PRO A 33 8.86 -17.08 -9.65
CA PRO A 33 8.67 -15.65 -9.42
C PRO A 33 7.78 -15.01 -10.49
N CYS A 34 6.93 -14.07 -10.09
CA CYS A 34 6.16 -13.27 -11.05
C CYS A 34 7.03 -12.33 -11.89
N ASP A 35 6.47 -11.81 -12.98
CA ASP A 35 7.04 -10.65 -13.66
C ASP A 35 6.99 -9.40 -12.76
N GLY A 36 8.17 -8.83 -12.46
CA GLY A 36 8.30 -7.72 -11.50
C GLY A 36 7.82 -6.37 -12.00
N THR A 37 7.60 -6.19 -13.31
CA THR A 37 7.12 -4.91 -13.86
C THR A 37 5.59 -4.86 -13.93
N THR A 38 4.97 -5.99 -14.26
CA THR A 38 3.52 -6.09 -14.49
C THR A 38 2.77 -6.80 -13.36
N SER A 39 3.50 -7.41 -12.43
CA SER A 39 2.94 -8.28 -11.37
C SER A 39 2.03 -9.36 -11.95
N SER A 40 2.54 -10.08 -12.96
CA SER A 40 1.74 -11.05 -13.71
C SER A 40 2.48 -12.37 -13.94
N CYS A 41 1.70 -13.41 -14.23
CA CYS A 41 2.15 -14.73 -14.63
C CYS A 41 1.47 -15.06 -15.96
N ASN A 42 2.25 -15.25 -17.02
CA ASN A 42 1.73 -15.44 -18.39
C ASN A 42 0.75 -14.32 -18.81
N GLY A 43 1.01 -13.08 -18.37
CA GLY A 43 0.18 -11.91 -18.66
C GLY A 43 -1.10 -11.78 -17.82
N LYS A 44 -1.27 -12.61 -16.79
CA LYS A 44 -2.42 -12.61 -15.88
C LYS A 44 -2.01 -12.17 -14.49
N CYS A 45 -2.66 -11.15 -13.94
CA CYS A 45 -2.39 -10.69 -12.58
C CYS A 45 -2.96 -11.66 -11.53
N GLU A 46 -4.08 -12.34 -11.86
CA GLU A 46 -4.83 -13.23 -10.98
C GLU A 46 -3.99 -14.39 -10.43
N GLN A 47 -2.92 -14.74 -11.14
CA GLN A 47 -2.03 -15.84 -10.78
C GLN A 47 -0.80 -15.38 -10.00
N CYS A 48 -0.53 -14.08 -9.90
CA CYS A 48 0.63 -13.55 -9.19
C CYS A 48 0.25 -13.11 -7.77
N ILE A 49 0.64 -13.92 -6.78
CA ILE A 49 0.26 -13.70 -5.38
C ILE A 49 1.51 -13.71 -4.50
N ALA A 50 1.62 -12.72 -3.61
CA ALA A 50 2.61 -12.68 -2.54
C ALA A 50 2.13 -13.43 -1.31
N PHE A 51 3.04 -14.14 -0.65
CA PHE A 51 2.73 -14.95 0.52
C PHE A 51 3.42 -14.42 1.78
N GLY A 52 2.73 -14.54 2.91
CA GLY A 52 3.29 -14.32 4.24
C GLY A 52 4.23 -15.44 4.68
N PRO A 53 4.83 -15.29 5.87
CA PRO A 53 5.78 -16.26 6.42
C PRO A 53 5.14 -17.53 6.99
N GLY A 54 3.81 -17.61 7.04
CA GLY A 54 3.09 -18.78 7.53
C GLY A 54 3.34 -20.03 6.69
N THR A 55 3.37 -21.17 7.36
CA THR A 55 3.65 -22.48 6.77
C THR A 55 2.60 -22.80 5.73
N ASN A 56 3.04 -23.23 4.54
CA ASN A 56 2.17 -23.59 3.42
C ASN A 56 1.16 -22.49 3.02
N GLY A 57 1.50 -21.21 3.26
CA GLY A 57 0.62 -20.09 2.94
C GLY A 57 -0.55 -19.92 3.92
N ASP A 58 -0.46 -20.48 5.14
CA ASP A 58 -1.46 -20.20 6.17
C ASP A 58 -1.48 -18.72 6.54
N ILE A 59 -2.63 -18.08 6.30
CA ILE A 59 -2.84 -16.66 6.54
C ILE A 59 -2.96 -16.34 8.03
N PHE A 60 -3.43 -17.29 8.85
CA PHE A 60 -3.59 -17.07 10.28
C PHE A 60 -2.22 -17.08 10.97
N GLU A 61 -1.39 -18.09 10.68
CA GLU A 61 -0.01 -18.13 11.13
C GLU A 61 0.80 -16.93 10.60
N SER A 62 0.65 -16.56 9.31
CA SER A 62 1.31 -15.38 8.76
C SER A 62 0.94 -14.10 9.53
N THR A 63 -0.35 -13.90 9.80
CA THR A 63 -0.84 -12.74 10.55
C THR A 63 -0.28 -12.73 11.96
N GLN A 64 -0.26 -13.87 12.64
CA GLN A 64 0.31 -13.99 13.98
C GLN A 64 1.81 -13.67 13.99
N LEU A 65 2.59 -14.24 13.06
CA LEU A 65 4.04 -14.03 12.98
C LEU A 65 4.40 -12.56 12.72
N ILE A 66 3.72 -11.92 11.76
CA ILE A 66 3.96 -10.50 11.44
C ILE A 66 3.49 -9.59 12.57
N GLY A 67 2.35 -9.90 13.21
CA GLY A 67 1.87 -9.18 14.38
C GLY A 67 2.81 -9.31 15.58
N GLN A 68 3.34 -10.50 15.82
CA GLN A 68 4.29 -10.79 16.88
C GLN A 68 5.57 -9.96 16.72
N GLN A 69 6.12 -9.88 15.50
CA GLN A 69 7.32 -9.08 15.23
C GLN A 69 7.10 -7.59 15.51
N GLN A 70 5.96 -7.04 15.08
CA GLN A 70 5.60 -5.64 15.37
C GLN A 70 5.43 -5.40 16.87
N TYR A 71 4.79 -6.34 17.57
CA TYR A 71 4.59 -6.30 19.01
C TYR A 71 5.91 -6.34 19.79
N GLU A 72 6.80 -7.27 19.46
CA GLU A 72 8.08 -7.43 20.14
C GLU A 72 8.92 -6.16 20.05
N PHE A 73 9.00 -5.58 18.85
CA PHE A 73 9.73 -4.34 18.65
C PHE A 73 9.07 -3.15 19.36
N ALA A 74 7.73 -3.04 19.31
CA ALA A 74 7.02 -2.00 20.04
C ALA A 74 7.22 -2.10 21.57
N LEU A 75 7.18 -3.32 22.11
CA LEU A 75 7.44 -3.58 23.53
C LEU A 75 8.88 -3.23 23.91
N GLN A 76 9.85 -3.57 23.06
CA GLN A 76 11.25 -3.18 23.26
C GLN A 76 11.38 -1.65 23.36
N LEU A 77 10.84 -0.92 22.38
CA LEU A 77 10.88 0.55 22.38
C LEU A 77 10.19 1.15 23.61
N MET A 78 9.05 0.58 24.03
CA MET A 78 8.34 1.03 25.22
C MET A 78 9.18 0.84 26.50
N ASN A 79 9.92 -0.27 26.61
CA ASN A 79 10.78 -0.55 27.77
C ASN A 79 12.08 0.27 27.77
N GLU A 80 12.58 0.66 26.60
CA GLU A 80 13.82 1.44 26.43
C GLU A 80 13.58 2.96 26.45
N ALA A 81 12.33 3.42 26.35
CA ALA A 81 11.96 4.82 26.31
C ALA A 81 12.48 5.60 27.53
N ASN A 82 13.34 6.59 27.28
CA ASN A 82 13.95 7.43 28.31
C ASN A 82 13.75 8.95 28.08
N GLU A 83 13.23 9.33 26.92
CA GLU A 83 12.96 10.72 26.57
C GLU A 83 11.55 11.11 27.01
N MET A 84 11.45 12.10 27.89
CA MET A 84 10.16 12.65 28.30
C MET A 84 9.68 13.70 27.31
N ILE A 85 8.48 13.52 26.78
CA ILE A 85 7.81 14.50 25.93
C ILE A 85 7.15 15.55 26.84
N ASN A 86 7.65 16.80 26.80
CA ASN A 86 7.03 17.92 27.51
C ASN A 86 5.74 18.35 26.79
N SER A 87 4.61 18.33 27.51
CA SER A 87 3.28 18.64 26.99
C SER A 87 2.87 20.11 27.16
N GLU A 88 3.79 21.00 27.51
CA GLU A 88 3.48 22.41 27.78
C GLU A 88 2.92 23.16 26.55
N ASP A 89 3.27 22.76 25.32
CA ASP A 89 2.86 23.42 24.07
C ASP A 89 2.12 22.48 23.10
N ILE A 90 0.98 21.93 23.52
CA ILE A 90 0.10 21.19 22.60
C ILE A 90 -0.57 22.17 21.62
N SER A 91 -0.37 21.95 20.31
CA SER A 91 -0.98 22.75 19.25
C SER A 91 -1.59 21.87 18.17
N TYR A 92 -2.61 22.38 17.48
CA TYR A 92 -3.21 21.71 16.34
C TYR A 92 -3.45 22.69 15.18
N ARG A 93 -3.41 22.17 13.95
CA ARG A 93 -3.79 22.91 12.74
C ARG A 93 -4.63 21.98 11.88
N HIS A 94 -5.69 22.51 11.30
CA HIS A 94 -6.60 21.78 10.45
C HIS A 94 -7.14 22.70 9.36
N SER A 95 -7.20 22.19 8.13
CA SER A 95 -7.77 22.90 7.00
C SER A 95 -8.48 21.90 6.09
N PHE A 96 -9.65 22.29 5.57
CA PHE A 96 -10.24 21.62 4.42
C PHE A 96 -9.64 22.21 3.15
N ILE A 97 -9.12 21.36 2.27
CA ILE A 97 -8.47 21.77 1.02
C ILE A 97 -9.23 21.14 -0.15
N GLN A 98 -9.63 21.95 -1.12
CA GLN A 98 -10.13 21.46 -2.40
C GLN A 98 -8.95 21.00 -3.24
N MET A 99 -8.72 19.69 -3.30
CA MET A 99 -7.59 19.11 -4.03
C MET A 99 -7.73 19.24 -5.55
N SER A 100 -8.94 19.13 -6.07
CA SER A 100 -9.17 19.26 -7.52
C SER A 100 -8.91 20.69 -7.98
N GLN A 101 -8.09 20.83 -9.02
CA GLN A 101 -7.67 22.12 -9.61
C GLN A 101 -6.83 23.00 -8.66
N LEU A 102 -6.31 22.44 -7.56
CA LEU A 102 -5.39 23.16 -6.68
C LEU A 102 -4.11 23.51 -7.45
N ASN A 103 -3.72 24.78 -7.41
CA ASN A 103 -2.45 25.22 -8.00
C ASN A 103 -1.28 24.87 -7.07
N VAL A 104 -0.25 24.27 -7.66
CA VAL A 104 0.99 23.86 -6.99
C VAL A 104 2.18 24.38 -7.77
N THR A 105 3.22 24.78 -7.05
CA THR A 105 4.49 25.22 -7.66
C THR A 105 5.46 24.05 -7.62
N ILE A 106 5.97 23.65 -8.78
CA ILE A 106 6.98 22.60 -8.91
C ILE A 106 8.27 23.15 -9.52
N VAL A 107 9.37 22.43 -9.33
CA VAL A 107 10.64 22.72 -10.01
C VAL A 107 10.73 21.84 -11.25
N GLU A 108 10.78 22.45 -12.43
CA GLU A 108 10.92 21.77 -13.73
C GLU A 108 12.11 22.40 -14.46
N ASN A 109 13.13 21.58 -14.77
CA ASN A 109 14.39 22.02 -15.38
C ASN A 109 15.06 23.21 -14.67
N GLY A 110 15.03 23.23 -13.33
CA GLY A 110 15.61 24.29 -12.50
C GLY A 110 14.81 25.59 -12.44
N LYS A 111 13.61 25.63 -13.00
CA LYS A 111 12.70 26.78 -12.94
C LYS A 111 11.45 26.45 -12.14
N LEU A 112 10.93 27.44 -11.41
CA LEU A 112 9.63 27.33 -10.75
C LEU A 112 8.53 27.47 -11.80
N VAL A 113 7.63 26.49 -11.83
CA VAL A 113 6.50 26.42 -12.75
C VAL A 113 5.23 26.11 -11.95
N GLU A 114 4.16 26.86 -12.22
CA GLU A 114 2.84 26.56 -11.67
C GLU A 114 2.16 25.44 -12.47
N LYS A 115 1.60 24.47 -11.78
CA LYS A 115 0.76 23.39 -12.33
C LYS A 115 -0.53 23.32 -11.53
N SER A 116 -1.57 22.74 -12.13
CA SER A 116 -2.85 22.51 -11.45
C SER A 116 -3.06 21.01 -11.27
N LEU A 117 -3.51 20.60 -10.07
CA LEU A 117 -3.88 19.22 -9.80
C LEU A 117 -5.13 18.81 -10.59
N CYS A 118 -5.17 17.57 -11.04
CA CYS A 118 -6.30 17.03 -11.80
C CYS A 118 -7.54 16.79 -10.93
N SER A 119 -8.68 16.58 -11.59
CA SER A 119 -9.82 15.92 -10.93
C SER A 119 -9.49 14.45 -10.67
N ALA A 120 -10.14 13.85 -9.67
CA ALA A 120 -9.91 12.45 -9.32
C ALA A 120 -10.25 11.53 -10.51
N ALA A 121 -9.29 10.67 -10.87
CA ALA A 121 -9.45 9.64 -11.89
C ALA A 121 -8.57 8.44 -11.51
N MET A 122 -8.98 7.23 -11.92
CA MET A 122 -8.23 6.00 -11.71
C MET A 122 -7.77 5.44 -13.06
N GLY A 123 -6.49 5.14 -13.18
CA GLY A 123 -5.92 4.54 -14.39
C GLY A 123 -6.26 3.06 -14.50
N TYR A 124 -5.98 2.46 -15.66
CA TYR A 124 -6.23 1.05 -15.95
C TYR A 124 -5.63 0.10 -14.90
N SER A 125 -4.40 0.38 -14.47
CA SER A 125 -3.70 -0.44 -13.48
C SER A 125 -4.40 -0.51 -12.12
N PHE A 126 -5.34 0.39 -11.81
CA PHE A 126 -6.17 0.28 -10.60
C PHE A 126 -6.97 -1.04 -10.58
N ALA A 127 -7.46 -1.47 -11.74
CA ALA A 127 -8.21 -2.72 -11.87
C ALA A 127 -7.31 -3.99 -11.81
N ALA A 128 -5.98 -3.83 -11.88
CA ALA A 128 -5.03 -4.93 -11.76
C ALA A 128 -4.80 -5.37 -10.30
N GLY A 129 -5.22 -4.58 -9.32
CA GLY A 129 -4.93 -4.84 -7.90
C GLY A 129 -3.42 -4.83 -7.61
N THR A 130 -3.00 -5.57 -6.58
CA THR A 130 -1.59 -5.75 -6.21
C THR A 130 -1.26 -7.23 -6.06
N THR A 131 0.00 -7.56 -5.76
CA THR A 131 0.38 -8.94 -5.44
C THR A 131 -0.23 -9.45 -4.12
N ASP A 132 -0.69 -8.55 -3.24
CA ASP A 132 -1.37 -8.91 -1.98
C ASP A 132 -2.86 -9.19 -2.16
N GLY A 133 -3.41 -8.78 -3.30
CA GLY A 133 -4.80 -8.92 -3.67
C GLY A 133 -4.92 -8.60 -5.15
N PRO A 134 -4.74 -9.59 -6.04
CA PRO A 134 -4.77 -9.33 -7.47
C PRO A 134 -6.16 -8.92 -7.91
N GLY A 135 -6.20 -8.10 -8.95
CA GLY A 135 -7.42 -7.70 -9.62
C GLY A 135 -8.01 -8.83 -10.46
N MET A 136 -8.78 -8.47 -11.47
CA MET A 136 -9.43 -9.42 -12.37
C MET A 136 -9.39 -8.92 -13.82
N PHE A 137 -9.84 -9.75 -14.75
CA PHE A 137 -10.02 -9.43 -16.18
C PHE A 137 -8.71 -9.15 -16.93
N ASN A 138 -7.61 -9.76 -16.51
CA ASN A 138 -6.26 -9.62 -17.11
C ASN A 138 -5.75 -8.16 -17.18
N PHE A 139 -6.21 -7.26 -16.30
CA PHE A 139 -5.50 -5.99 -16.14
C PHE A 139 -4.13 -6.25 -15.52
N THR A 140 -3.11 -5.55 -15.97
CA THR A 140 -1.75 -5.64 -15.43
C THR A 140 -1.34 -4.33 -14.81
N GLN A 141 -0.43 -4.38 -13.83
CA GLN A 141 0.21 -3.16 -13.36
C GLN A 141 1.13 -2.59 -14.46
N GLY A 142 1.42 -1.29 -14.39
CA GLY A 142 2.29 -0.61 -15.35
C GLY A 142 1.64 -0.31 -16.71
N THR A 143 0.32 -0.51 -16.87
CA THR A 143 -0.38 -0.14 -18.11
C THR A 143 -0.43 1.38 -18.29
N THR A 144 0.18 1.87 -19.37
CA THR A 144 0.24 3.30 -19.75
C THR A 144 -0.57 3.66 -21.00
N SER A 145 -1.18 2.68 -21.66
CA SER A 145 -2.02 2.85 -22.84
C SER A 145 -3.44 2.31 -22.61
N GLY A 146 -4.42 2.90 -23.27
CA GLY A 146 -5.82 2.48 -23.17
C GLY A 146 -6.13 1.19 -23.93
N ASN A 147 -7.34 0.67 -23.71
CA ASN A 147 -7.89 -0.46 -24.42
C ASN A 147 -9.26 -0.08 -24.99
N MET A 148 -9.44 -0.22 -26.31
CA MET A 148 -10.68 0.19 -26.99
C MET A 148 -11.96 -0.40 -26.38
N PHE A 149 -11.92 -1.62 -25.86
CA PHE A 149 -13.08 -2.23 -25.21
C PHE A 149 -13.40 -1.52 -23.90
N TRP A 150 -12.41 -1.35 -23.02
CA TRP A 150 -12.61 -0.72 -21.71
C TRP A 150 -12.87 0.78 -21.80
N ASP A 151 -12.29 1.47 -22.79
CA ASP A 151 -12.61 2.87 -23.08
C ASP A 151 -14.09 3.03 -23.48
N LYS A 152 -14.63 2.08 -24.26
CA LYS A 152 -16.05 2.07 -24.63
C LYS A 152 -16.97 1.67 -23.48
N VAL A 153 -16.51 0.88 -22.51
CA VAL A 153 -17.31 0.52 -21.33
C VAL A 153 -17.34 1.67 -20.31
N ARG A 154 -16.27 2.45 -20.24
CA ARG A 154 -16.17 3.64 -19.39
C ARG A 154 -17.12 4.76 -19.86
N ASP A 155 -17.17 4.99 -21.17
CA ASP A 155 -17.88 6.11 -21.82
C ASP A 155 -19.35 5.78 -22.16
#